data_AF-A0A1M3T952-F1
#
_entry.id   AF-A0A1M3T952-F1
#
_cell.length_a   1.000
_cell.length_b   1.000
_cell.length_c   1.000
_cell.angle_alpha   90.00
_cell.angle_beta   90.00
_cell.angle_gamma   90.00
#
_symmetry.space_group_name_H-M   'P 1'
#
loop_
_entity.id
_entity.type
_entity.pdbx_description
1 polymer ?
#
loop_
_entity_poly.entity_id
_entity_poly.type
_entity_poly.pdbx_seq_one_letter_code
_entity_poly.pdbx_strand_id
1 'polypeptide(L)'
;MQGIDIFDMRPLDASRKGTLEDPIIVNGAGDEQYAGCTGFPADSHQVNWLTVSRDRPIERCGECGNVVKLNYVGPLEDPHAHDHDHGHGHPPHEEPKTFADFVKPEYWYR
;
A
#
# COMPACT_ATOMS: atom_id res chain seq x y z
N MET A 1 -7.81 31.18 -0.98
CA MET A 1 -7.33 29.78 -1.01
C MET A 1 -7.11 29.34 0.44
N GLN A 2 -7.54 28.15 0.83
CA GLN A 2 -7.50 27.69 2.23
C GLN A 2 -6.12 27.18 2.70
N GLY A 3 -5.10 27.18 1.83
CA GLY A 3 -3.74 26.72 2.17
C GLY A 3 -3.62 25.20 2.38
N ILE A 4 -4.62 24.44 1.94
CA ILE A 4 -4.68 22.98 2.09
C ILE A 4 -4.03 22.33 0.86
N ASP A 5 -3.04 21.46 1.09
CA ASP A 5 -2.54 20.55 0.06
C ASP A 5 -3.49 19.35 -0.05
N ILE A 6 -4.28 19.33 -1.12
CA ILE A 6 -5.31 18.32 -1.35
C ILE A 6 -4.70 17.00 -1.87
N PHE A 7 -3.53 17.08 -2.53
CA PHE A 7 -2.94 15.92 -3.22
C PHE A 7 -1.86 15.22 -2.40
N ASP A 8 -1.48 15.80 -1.25
CA ASP A 8 -0.44 15.28 -0.37
C ASP A 8 0.83 14.86 -1.13
N MET A 9 1.51 15.85 -1.72
CA MET A 9 2.71 15.60 -2.55
C MET A 9 3.97 15.30 -1.74
N ARG A 10 3.83 14.97 -0.45
CA ARG A 10 4.94 14.67 0.45
C ARG A 10 5.45 13.24 0.20
N PRO A 11 6.75 12.97 0.43
CA PRO A 11 7.27 11.62 0.35
C PRO A 11 6.72 10.74 1.48
N LEU A 12 6.94 9.43 1.36
CA LEU A 12 6.65 8.48 2.43
C LEU A 12 7.35 8.90 3.73
N ASP A 13 6.63 8.83 4.85
CA ASP A 13 7.18 9.16 6.16
C ASP A 13 8.30 8.18 6.55
N ALA A 14 9.51 8.72 6.68
CA ALA A 14 10.72 8.01 7.09
C ALA A 14 11.27 8.53 8.43
N SER A 15 10.47 9.27 9.20
CA SER A 15 10.85 9.78 10.53
C SER A 15 10.99 8.69 11.58
N ARG A 16 10.33 7.55 11.37
CA ARG A 16 10.38 6.35 12.22
C ARG A 16 10.33 5.09 11.36
N LYS A 17 10.69 3.96 11.97
CA LYS A 17 10.46 2.64 11.39
C LYS A 17 9.08 2.14 11.80
N GLY A 18 8.23 1.83 10.83
CA GLY A 18 6.94 1.20 11.07
C GLY A 18 7.09 -0.22 11.59
N THR A 19 6.24 -0.59 12.54
CA THR A 19 6.09 -1.95 13.08
C THR A 19 4.68 -2.47 12.80
N LEU A 20 4.39 -3.74 13.12
CA LEU A 20 3.03 -4.28 13.00
C LEU A 20 2.05 -3.59 13.96
N GLU A 21 2.53 -3.15 15.12
CA GLU A 21 1.75 -2.43 16.13
C GLU A 21 1.56 -0.96 15.78
N ASP A 22 2.59 -0.34 15.19
CA ASP A 22 2.62 1.07 14.79
C ASP A 22 3.17 1.20 13.36
N PRO A 23 2.36 0.90 12.33
CA PRO A 23 2.80 0.95 10.92
C PRO A 23 2.89 2.38 10.39
N ILE A 24 3.64 2.57 9.30
CA ILE A 24 3.60 3.82 8.52
C ILE A 24 2.29 3.85 7.73
N ILE A 25 1.47 4.88 7.95
CA ILE A 25 0.17 5.01 7.30
C ILE A 25 0.33 5.58 5.90
N VAL A 26 -0.25 4.90 4.92
CA VAL A 26 -0.32 5.34 3.52
C VAL A 26 -1.78 5.56 3.20
N ASN A 27 -2.15 6.81 2.90
CA ASN A 27 -3.52 7.12 2.49
C ASN A 27 -3.72 6.77 1.02
N GLY A 28 -4.79 6.05 0.70
CA GLY A 28 -5.13 5.70 -0.66
C GLY A 28 -6.65 5.73 -0.87
N ALA A 29 -7.07 6.08 -2.08
CA ALA A 29 -8.48 6.10 -2.48
C ALA A 29 -8.83 5.02 -3.53
N GLY A 30 -7.83 4.34 -4.10
CA GLY A 30 -8.00 3.20 -4.99
C GLY A 30 -8.01 1.86 -4.25
N ASP A 31 -8.20 0.78 -4.99
CA ASP A 31 -8.20 -0.59 -4.45
C ASP A 31 -6.79 -1.05 -4.01
N GLU A 32 -5.76 -0.53 -4.66
CA GLU A 32 -4.34 -0.72 -4.32
C GLU A 32 -3.58 0.61 -4.33
N GLN A 33 -2.49 0.68 -3.56
CA GLN A 33 -1.59 1.82 -3.48
C GLN A 33 -0.14 1.33 -3.39
N TYR A 34 0.75 2.00 -4.14
CA TYR A 34 2.18 1.69 -4.14
C TYR A 34 2.94 2.64 -3.20
N ALA A 35 3.80 2.08 -2.35
CA ALA A 35 4.69 2.81 -1.46
C ALA A 35 6.15 2.44 -1.74
N GLY A 36 6.98 3.44 -2.04
CA GLY A 36 8.42 3.25 -2.25
C GLY A 36 9.17 3.32 -0.92
N CYS A 37 9.67 2.19 -0.43
CA CYS A 37 10.48 2.12 0.78
C CYS A 37 11.97 2.24 0.42
N THR A 38 12.64 3.29 0.91
CA THR A 38 14.09 3.51 0.78
C THR A 38 14.86 3.15 2.05
N GLY A 39 14.20 2.49 3.01
CA GLY A 39 14.78 2.12 4.29
C GLY A 39 14.60 3.13 5.42
N PHE A 40 15.02 2.71 6.61
CA PHE A 40 15.10 3.54 7.82
C PHE A 40 16.47 3.33 8.49
N PRO A 41 17.30 4.38 8.64
CA PRO A 41 17.11 5.77 8.18
C PRO A 41 16.86 5.90 6.67
N ALA A 42 16.25 7.00 6.23
CA ALA A 42 15.93 7.21 4.81
C ALA A 42 17.18 7.02 3.92
N ASP A 43 16.99 6.38 2.76
CA ASP A 43 18.03 6.05 1.78
C ASP A 43 19.08 5.02 2.27
N SER A 44 18.73 4.19 3.27
CA SER A 44 19.63 3.12 3.74
C SER A 44 19.72 1.93 2.79
N HIS A 45 18.77 1.77 1.88
CA HIS A 45 18.79 0.74 0.83
C HIS A 45 18.07 1.20 -0.43
N GLN A 46 18.25 0.45 -1.53
CA GLN A 46 17.59 0.74 -2.80
C GLN A 46 16.06 0.68 -2.66
N VAL A 47 15.36 1.51 -3.43
CA VAL A 47 13.89 1.55 -3.38
C VAL A 47 13.27 0.17 -3.60
N ASN A 48 12.52 -0.28 -2.60
CA ASN A 48 11.67 -1.45 -2.66
C ASN A 48 10.22 -0.98 -2.76
N TRP A 49 9.53 -1.39 -3.82
CA TRP A 49 8.12 -1.07 -4.04
C TRP A 49 7.23 -2.03 -3.25
N LEU A 50 6.38 -1.47 -2.40
CA LEU A 50 5.42 -2.20 -1.58
C LEU A 50 4.01 -1.90 -2.09
N THR A 51 3.25 -2.95 -2.38
CA THR A 51 1.83 -2.83 -2.75
C THR A 51 0.99 -3.08 -1.51
N VAL A 52 0.09 -2.14 -1.19
CA VAL A 52 -0.93 -2.33 -0.18
C VAL A 52 -2.30 -2.24 -0.83
N SER A 53 -3.20 -3.15 -0.50
CA SER A 53 -4.54 -3.23 -1.09
C SER A 53 -5.62 -3.30 -0.01
N ARG A 54 -6.89 -3.18 -0.40
CA ARG A 54 -8.00 -3.30 0.55
C ARG A 54 -8.07 -4.68 1.19
N ASP A 55 -7.75 -5.73 0.44
CA ASP A 55 -7.75 -7.11 0.92
C ASP A 55 -6.48 -7.44 1.73
N ARG A 56 -5.35 -6.85 1.35
CA ARG A 56 -4.05 -6.97 2.04
C ARG A 56 -3.52 -5.58 2.42
N PRO A 57 -4.07 -4.98 3.49
CA PRO A 57 -3.80 -3.58 3.82
C PRO A 57 -2.42 -3.36 4.44
N ILE A 58 -1.66 -4.41 4.75
CA ILE A 58 -0.37 -4.31 5.42
C ILE A 58 0.68 -5.00 4.56
N GLU A 59 1.79 -4.32 4.33
CA GLU A 59 2.94 -4.87 3.60
C GLU A 59 4.24 -4.59 4.38
N ARG A 60 5.21 -5.51 4.26
CA ARG A 60 6.48 -5.45 5.00
C ARG A 60 7.63 -5.40 4.03
N CYS A 61 8.47 -4.39 4.14
CA CYS A 61 9.70 -4.34 3.36
C CYS A 61 10.59 -5.54 3.72
N GLY A 62 10.93 -6.36 2.71
CA GLY A 62 11.78 -7.55 2.88
C GLY A 62 13.23 -7.26 3.27
N GLU A 63 13.68 -6.00 3.17
CA GLU A 63 15.07 -5.61 3.45
C GLU A 63 15.22 -4.93 4.81
N CYS A 64 14.55 -3.79 5.03
CA CYS A 64 14.62 -3.10 6.32
C CYS A 64 13.56 -3.55 7.33
N GLY A 65 12.54 -4.28 6.92
CA GLY A 65 11.42 -4.68 7.79
C GLY A 65 10.46 -3.54 8.15
N ASN A 66 10.50 -2.41 7.45
CA ASN A 66 9.52 -1.33 7.61
C ASN A 66 8.11 -1.83 7.26
N VAL A 67 7.14 -1.54 8.11
CA VAL A 67 5.74 -1.92 7.90
C VAL A 67 4.94 -0.71 7.44
N VAL A 68 4.25 -0.86 6.30
CA VAL A 68 3.31 0.13 5.78
C VAL A 68 1.89 -0.40 5.86
N LYS A 69 0.91 0.48 6.09
CA LYS A 69 -0.50 0.13 6.14
C LYS A 69 -1.35 1.09 5.32
N LEU A 70 -2.22 0.55 4.46
CA LEU A 70 -3.24 1.30 3.74
C LEU A 70 -4.28 1.83 4.73
N ASN A 71 -4.49 3.15 4.69
CA ASN A 71 -5.66 3.80 5.23
C ASN A 71 -6.54 4.22 4.04
N TYR A 72 -7.61 3.46 3.80
CA TYR A 72 -8.54 3.74 2.72
C TYR A 72 -9.37 4.99 3.05
N VAL A 73 -9.24 6.03 2.23
CA VAL A 73 -9.94 7.32 2.38
C VAL A 73 -10.95 7.59 1.26
N GLY A 74 -11.16 6.61 0.37
CA GLY A 74 -12.08 6.70 -0.76
C GLY A 74 -13.55 6.43 -0.36
N PRO A 75 -14.50 6.69 -1.28
CA PRO A 75 -15.90 6.31 -1.12
C PRO A 75 -16.07 4.78 -1.00
N LEU A 76 -16.93 4.30 -0.10
CA LEU A 76 -17.18 2.86 0.08
C LEU A 76 -17.84 2.21 -1.16
N GLU A 77 -18.62 2.98 -1.90
CA GLU A 77 -19.25 2.59 -3.16
C GLU A 77 -18.56 3.39 -4.27
N ASP A 78 -18.00 2.71 -5.26
CA ASP A 78 -17.45 3.35 -6.44
C ASP A 78 -18.60 3.64 -7.43
N PRO A 79 -19.00 4.91 -7.64
CA PRO A 79 -20.00 5.26 -8.63
C PRO A 79 -19.51 5.05 -10.07
N HIS A 80 -18.24 4.69 -10.26
CA HIS A 80 -17.63 4.31 -11.53
C HIS A 80 -17.46 2.80 -11.69
N ALA A 81 -17.94 1.97 -10.76
CA ALA A 81 -18.05 0.53 -10.92
C ALA A 81 -19.18 0.11 -11.90
N HIS A 82 -19.53 0.99 -12.83
CA HIS A 82 -20.36 0.67 -13.97
C HIS A 82 -19.52 -0.15 -14.94
N ASP A 83 -19.78 -1.46 -14.99
CA ASP A 83 -19.38 -2.39 -16.04
C ASP A 83 -18.06 -2.06 -16.75
N HIS A 84 -16.98 -2.70 -16.34
CA HIS A 84 -15.79 -2.87 -17.17
C HIS A 84 -16.06 -3.73 -18.45
N ASP A 85 -17.29 -3.76 -18.98
CA ASP A 85 -17.67 -4.35 -20.27
C ASP A 85 -17.38 -3.40 -21.45
N HIS A 86 -16.27 -2.67 -21.36
CA HIS A 86 -15.71 -1.97 -22.51
C HIS A 86 -14.43 -2.67 -22.96
N GLY A 87 -14.59 -3.87 -23.52
CA GLY A 87 -13.88 -4.36 -24.71
C GLY A 87 -12.35 -4.31 -24.78
N HIS A 88 -11.66 -3.93 -23.71
CA HIS A 88 -10.21 -3.88 -23.62
C HIS A 88 -9.80 -5.01 -22.69
N GLY A 89 -9.51 -6.17 -23.28
CA GLY A 89 -9.17 -7.42 -22.61
C GLY A 89 -7.84 -7.37 -21.87
N HIS A 90 -7.75 -6.53 -20.84
CA HIS A 90 -6.75 -6.66 -19.80
C HIS A 90 -7.37 -7.55 -18.72
N PRO A 91 -6.81 -8.75 -18.46
CA PRO A 91 -7.24 -9.52 -17.31
C PRO A 91 -7.08 -8.66 -16.05
N PRO A 92 -7.95 -8.82 -15.03
CA PRO A 92 -7.74 -8.19 -13.74
C PRO A 92 -6.30 -8.44 -13.29
N HIS A 93 -5.64 -7.42 -12.76
CA HIS A 93 -4.28 -7.57 -12.28
C HIS A 93 -4.27 -8.61 -11.15
N GLU A 94 -3.76 -9.80 -11.44
CA GLU A 94 -3.52 -10.82 -10.42
C GLU A 94 -2.18 -10.50 -9.75
N GLU A 95 -2.22 -10.19 -8.45
CA GLU A 95 -1.00 -10.00 -7.69
C GLU A 95 -0.11 -11.24 -7.82
N PRO A 96 1.18 -11.07 -8.18
CA PRO A 96 2.09 -12.20 -8.26
C PRO A 96 2.20 -12.84 -6.87
N LYS A 97 2.05 -14.17 -6.82
CA LYS A 97 2.10 -14.91 -5.56
C LYS A 97 3.42 -14.65 -4.84
N THR A 98 3.30 -14.15 -3.64
CA THR A 98 4.39 -13.91 -2.70
C THR A 98 4.49 -15.06 -1.71
N PHE A 99 5.55 -15.09 -0.91
CA PHE A 99 5.64 -16.07 0.19
C PHE A 99 4.46 -15.99 1.16
N ALA A 100 3.84 -14.82 1.33
CA ALA A 100 2.69 -14.65 2.22
C ALA A 100 1.47 -15.48 1.78
N ASP A 101 1.32 -15.73 0.47
CA ASP A 101 0.21 -16.51 -0.10
C ASP A 101 0.30 -18.01 0.22
N PHE A 102 1.48 -18.48 0.64
CA PHE A 102 1.72 -19.86 1.07
C PHE A 102 1.69 -20.02 2.60
N VAL A 103 1.51 -18.92 3.33
CA VAL A 103 1.44 -18.88 4.79
C VAL A 103 -0.03 -18.75 5.20
N LYS A 104 -0.45 -19.48 6.24
CA LYS A 104 -1.85 -19.41 6.69
C LYS A 104 -2.18 -18.00 7.21
N PRO A 105 -3.41 -17.50 7.03
CA PRO A 105 -3.80 -16.15 7.44
C PRO A 105 -3.51 -15.82 8.90
N GLU A 106 -3.56 -16.82 9.79
CA GLU A 106 -3.28 -16.64 11.22
C GLU A 106 -1.83 -16.22 11.53
N TYR A 107 -0.91 -16.34 10.56
CA TYR A 107 0.50 -16.00 10.71
C TYR A 107 0.91 -14.71 9.99
N TRP A 108 0.00 -14.02 9.29
CA TRP A 108 0.36 -12.81 8.54
C TRP A 108 0.82 -11.66 9.43
N TYR A 109 0.33 -11.58 10.68
CA TYR A 109 0.53 -10.45 11.58
C TYR A 109 1.02 -10.85 12.99
N ARG A 110 1.64 -12.03 13.12
CA ARG A 110 2.39 -12.43 14.32
C ARG A 110 3.86 -12.05 14.18
#